data_AF-A0A7J2J7G8-F1
#
_entry.id   AF-A0A7J2J7G8-F1
#
_cell.length_a   1.000
_cell.length_b   1.000
_cell.length_c   1.000
_cell.angle_alpha   90.00
_cell.angle_beta   90.00
_cell.angle_gamma   90.00
#
_symmetry.space_group_name_H-M   'P 1'
#
loop_
_entity.id
_entity.type
_entity.pdbx_description
1 polymer ?
#
loop_
_entity_poly.entity_id
_entity_poly.type
_entity_poly.pdbx_seq_one_letter_code
_entity_poly.pdbx_strand_id
1 'polypeptide(L)'
;MMLDISPFVGFLRRRDLKKARDWLEQNKRTMNVDDEFVKGYLLALSGMVSGLEGGELSVIKQLVNGGYQDEGVERLARDLRERLSLKFRPRDEQGFDTAWLELLQEFMGK
;
A
#
# COMPACT_ATOMS: atom_id res chain seq x y z
N MET A 1 -3.36 7.28 -10.97
CA MET A 1 -3.21 5.88 -10.55
C MET A 1 -2.17 5.23 -11.43
N MET A 2 -1.14 4.63 -10.81
CA MET A 2 -0.06 3.96 -11.53
C MET A 2 -0.45 2.54 -11.95
N LEU A 3 -1.32 1.89 -11.16
CA LEU A 3 -1.94 0.60 -11.39
C LEU A 3 -3.37 0.61 -10.84
N ASP A 4 -4.26 -0.24 -11.34
CA ASP A 4 -5.49 -0.57 -10.64
C ASP A 4 -5.17 -1.56 -9.50
N ILE A 5 -5.10 -1.06 -8.26
CA ILE A 5 -4.77 -1.86 -7.09
C ILE A 5 -5.98 -2.59 -6.48
N SER A 6 -7.19 -2.39 -7.00
CA SER A 6 -8.40 -3.01 -6.45
C SER A 6 -8.29 -4.53 -6.30
N PRO A 7 -7.73 -5.28 -7.29
CA PRO A 7 -7.54 -6.73 -7.14
C PRO A 7 -6.57 -7.07 -6.01
N PHE A 8 -5.46 -6.33 -5.89
CA PHE A 8 -4.46 -6.52 -4.85
C PHE A 8 -5.08 -6.33 -3.46
N VAL A 9 -5.79 -5.21 -3.25
CA VAL A 9 -6.49 -4.92 -1.99
C VAL A 9 -7.53 -6.00 -1.68
N GLY A 10 -8.26 -6.48 -2.69
CA GLY A 10 -9.19 -7.60 -2.57
C GLY A 10 -8.52 -8.88 -2.06
N PHE A 11 -7.32 -9.20 -2.55
CA PHE A 11 -6.55 -10.36 -2.07
C PHE A 11 -6.07 -10.16 -0.63
N LEU A 12 -5.59 -8.96 -0.26
CA LEU A 12 -5.18 -8.66 1.11
C LEU A 12 -6.34 -8.80 2.11
N ARG A 13 -7.52 -8.24 1.78
CA ARG A 13 -8.75 -8.36 2.61
C ARG A 13 -9.13 -9.82 2.86
N ARG A 14 -9.00 -10.68 1.85
CA ARG A 14 -9.28 -12.13 1.94
C ARG A 14 -8.12 -12.94 2.53
N ARG A 15 -7.00 -12.29 2.85
CA ARG A 15 -5.74 -12.93 3.24
C ARG A 15 -5.23 -13.96 2.22
N ASP A 16 -5.56 -13.78 0.94
CA ASP A 16 -5.06 -14.60 -0.17
C ASP A 16 -3.66 -14.11 -0.57
N LEU A 17 -2.70 -14.31 0.33
CA LEU A 17 -1.33 -13.77 0.19
C LEU A 17 -0.60 -14.35 -1.03
N LYS A 18 -0.97 -15.58 -1.43
CA LYS A 18 -0.46 -16.17 -2.66
C LYS A 18 -0.89 -15.33 -3.87
N LYS A 19 -2.18 -15.02 -4.02
CA LYS A 19 -2.65 -14.18 -5.13
C LYS A 19 -2.15 -12.75 -5.04
N ALA A 20 -2.01 -12.19 -3.84
CA ALA A 20 -1.41 -10.87 -3.65
C ALA A 20 0.04 -10.82 -4.19
N ARG A 21 0.85 -11.85 -3.90
CA ARG A 21 2.21 -11.99 -4.47
C ARG A 21 2.19 -12.20 -5.97
N ASP A 22 1.35 -13.12 -6.46
CA ASP A 22 1.26 -13.42 -7.89
C ASP A 22 0.87 -12.14 -8.68
N TRP A 23 -0.06 -11.34 -8.15
CA TRP A 23 -0.43 -10.04 -8.72
C TRP A 23 0.74 -9.05 -8.71
N LEU A 24 1.48 -8.94 -7.59
CA LEU A 24 2.62 -8.03 -7.46
C LEU A 24 3.72 -8.38 -8.47
N GLU A 25 4.06 -9.66 -8.59
CA GLU A 25 5.10 -10.14 -9.53
C GLU A 25 4.71 -9.94 -10.99
N GLN A 26 3.43 -10.09 -11.33
CA GLN A 26 2.94 -9.83 -12.69
C GLN A 26 3.06 -8.35 -13.06
N ASN A 27 2.64 -7.45 -12.16
CA ASN A 27 2.69 -6.00 -12.41
C ASN A 27 4.12 -5.46 -12.34
N LYS A 28 4.97 -5.98 -11.46
CA LYS A 28 6.39 -5.59 -11.39
C LYS A 28 7.13 -5.78 -12.73
N ARG A 29 6.75 -6.79 -13.53
CA ARG A 29 7.36 -7.05 -14.85
C ARG A 29 7.02 -6.01 -15.90
N THR A 30 5.93 -5.26 -15.74
CA THR A 30 5.48 -4.25 -16.71
C THR A 30 5.89 -2.83 -16.31
N MET A 31 6.46 -2.67 -15.12
CA MET A 31 6.84 -1.37 -14.57
C MET A 31 8.33 -1.08 -14.75
N ASN A 32 8.66 0.20 -14.91
CA ASN A 32 10.05 0.62 -14.96
C ASN A 32 10.68 0.59 -13.57
N VAL A 33 11.36 -0.51 -13.23
CA VAL A 33 12.00 -0.70 -11.92
C VAL A 33 13.20 0.23 -11.68
N ASP A 34 13.68 0.95 -12.69
CA ASP A 34 14.73 1.95 -12.52
C ASP A 34 14.18 3.32 -12.08
N ASP A 35 12.87 3.53 -12.15
CA ASP A 35 12.21 4.72 -11.60
C ASP A 35 12.12 4.61 -10.07
N GLU A 36 12.76 5.54 -9.35
CA GLU A 36 12.75 5.59 -7.89
C GLU A 36 11.34 5.61 -7.31
N PHE A 37 10.39 6.31 -7.95
CA PHE A 37 9.00 6.32 -7.51
C PHE A 37 8.40 4.91 -7.60
N VAL A 38 8.62 4.20 -8.71
CA VAL A 38 8.16 2.83 -8.90
C VAL A 38 8.79 1.89 -7.87
N LYS A 39 10.08 2.04 -7.57
CA LYS A 39 10.76 1.24 -6.53
C LYS A 39 10.09 1.39 -5.17
N GLY A 40 9.87 2.64 -4.73
CA GLY A 40 9.23 2.91 -3.45
C GLY A 40 7.78 2.41 -3.39
N TYR A 41 7.03 2.57 -4.48
CA TYR A 41 5.67 2.07 -4.60
C TYR A 41 5.61 0.54 -4.47
N LEU A 42 6.42 -0.18 -5.23
CA LEU A 42 6.50 -1.64 -5.17
C LEU A 42 7.02 -2.13 -3.80
N LEU A 43 7.95 -1.40 -3.18
CA LEU A 43 8.44 -1.70 -1.85
C LEU A 43 7.33 -1.64 -0.80
N ALA A 44 6.46 -0.63 -0.86
CA ALA A 44 5.30 -0.53 0.02
C ALA A 44 4.36 -1.72 -0.13
N LEU A 45 3.99 -2.06 -1.37
CA LEU A 45 3.10 -3.20 -1.64
C LEU A 45 3.70 -4.53 -1.19
N SER A 46 5.00 -4.74 -1.44
CA SER A 46 5.71 -5.92 -0.96
C SER A 46 5.74 -5.97 0.58
N GLY A 47 6.02 -4.83 1.22
CA GLY A 47 6.01 -4.68 2.67
C GLY A 47 4.63 -4.95 3.30
N MET A 48 3.53 -4.59 2.62
CA MET A 48 2.17 -4.92 3.05
C MET A 48 1.92 -6.44 3.05
N VAL A 49 2.35 -7.14 2.00
CA VAL A 49 2.24 -8.61 1.94
C VAL A 49 3.03 -9.24 3.09
N SER A 50 4.30 -8.87 3.25
CA SER A 50 5.15 -9.39 4.33
C SER A 50 4.62 -9.02 5.72
N GLY A 51 4.03 -7.83 5.86
CA GLY A 51 3.40 -7.38 7.10
C GLY A 51 2.20 -8.23 7.51
N LEU A 52 1.47 -8.83 6.57
CA LEU A 52 0.40 -9.79 6.86
C LEU A 52 0.92 -11.18 7.24
N GLU A 53 2.12 -11.55 6.77
CA GLU A 53 2.80 -12.79 7.17
C GLU A 53 3.43 -12.68 8.56
N GLY A 54 3.79 -11.46 8.98
CA GLY A 54 4.44 -11.17 10.25
C GLY A 54 3.50 -11.04 11.47
N GLY A 55 4.02 -10.39 12.51
CA GLY A 55 3.36 -10.25 13.81
C GLY A 55 2.11 -9.36 13.81
N GLU A 56 1.28 -9.50 14.85
CA GLU A 56 -0.03 -8.83 15.01
C GLU A 56 0.02 -7.30 15.07
N LEU A 57 1.20 -6.69 15.28
CA LEU A 57 1.36 -5.24 15.41
C LEU A 57 1.54 -4.50 14.07
N SER A 58 1.53 -5.20 12.93
CA SER A 58 1.70 -4.52 11.64
C SER A 58 0.44 -3.72 11.29
N VAL A 59 0.62 -2.49 10.79
CA VAL A 59 -0.47 -1.58 10.41
C VAL A 59 -1.41 -2.24 9.41
N ILE A 60 -0.86 -2.95 8.42
CA ILE A 60 -1.66 -3.64 7.40
C ILE A 60 -2.51 -4.78 7.99
N LYS A 61 -1.98 -5.52 8.97
CA LYS A 61 -2.70 -6.61 9.63
C LYS A 61 -3.81 -6.08 10.51
N GLN A 62 -3.55 -5.02 11.26
CA GLN A 62 -4.58 -4.29 11.98
C GLN A 62 -5.66 -3.75 11.04
N LEU A 63 -5.30 -3.16 9.90
CA LEU A 63 -6.25 -2.65 8.92
C LEU A 63 -7.14 -3.76 8.33
N VAL A 64 -6.54 -4.87 7.86
CA VAL A 64 -7.27 -6.02 7.31
C VAL A 64 -8.19 -6.65 8.36
N ASN A 65 -7.81 -6.62 9.64
CA ASN A 65 -8.57 -7.25 10.73
C ASN A 65 -9.63 -6.34 11.35
N GLY A 66 -9.81 -5.11 10.84
CA GLY A 66 -10.73 -4.14 11.45
C GLY A 66 -10.25 -3.60 12.79
N GLY A 67 -8.95 -3.67 13.07
CA GLY A 67 -8.31 -3.09 14.25
C GLY A 67 -8.24 -1.56 14.22
N TYR A 68 -8.55 -0.93 13.09
CA TYR A 68 -8.76 0.51 12.97
C TYR A 68 -10.25 0.83 12.87
N GLN A 69 -10.68 1.83 13.64
CA GLN A 69 -11.94 2.55 13.37
C GLN A 69 -11.74 3.47 12.14
N ASP A 70 -12.83 3.87 11.48
CA ASP A 70 -12.79 4.73 10.28
C ASP A 70 -11.96 6.00 10.51
N GLU A 71 -12.11 6.65 11.68
CA GLU A 71 -11.34 7.84 12.05
C GLU A 71 -9.82 7.60 12.07
N GLY A 72 -9.39 6.39 12.46
CA GLY A 72 -7.98 6.00 12.47
C GLY A 72 -7.43 5.82 11.06
N VAL A 73 -8.21 5.20 10.17
CA VAL A 73 -7.87 5.04 8.74
C VAL A 73 -7.78 6.42 8.07
N GLU A 74 -8.72 7.31 8.35
CA GLU A 74 -8.70 8.68 7.83
C GLU A 74 -7.52 9.50 8.36
N ARG A 75 -7.15 9.33 9.63
CA ARG A 75 -5.95 9.95 10.19
C ARG A 75 -4.69 9.50 9.48
N LEU A 76 -4.51 8.19 9.27
CA LEU A 76 -3.38 7.66 8.50
C LEU A 76 -3.34 8.24 7.08
N ALA A 77 -4.48 8.32 6.41
CA ALA A 77 -4.57 8.89 5.07
C ALA A 77 -4.22 10.39 5.04
N ARG A 78 -4.62 11.15 6.06
CA ARG A 78 -4.24 12.57 6.22
C ARG A 78 -2.74 12.71 6.43
N ASP A 79 -2.15 11.96 7.35
CA ASP A 79 -0.73 12.02 7.65
C ASP A 79 0.10 11.71 6.38
N LEU A 80 -0.30 10.72 5.59
CA LEU A 80 0.31 10.41 4.29
C LEU A 80 0.23 11.57 3.29
N ARG A 81 -0.94 12.20 3.16
CA ARG A 81 -1.13 13.38 2.29
C ARG A 81 -0.26 14.56 2.74
N GLU A 82 -0.18 14.81 4.04
CA GLU A 82 0.70 15.84 4.60
C GLU A 82 2.16 15.57 4.25
N ARG A 83 2.63 14.33 4.45
CA ARG A 83 4.00 13.97 4.06
C ARG A 83 4.22 14.09 2.55
N LEU A 84 3.25 13.74 1.71
CA LEU A 84 3.33 13.91 0.25
C LEU A 84 3.32 15.37 -0.19
N SER A 85 2.75 16.28 0.61
CA SER A 85 2.74 17.72 0.32
C SER A 85 4.08 18.42 0.60
N LEU A 86 5.02 17.73 1.27
CA LEU A 86 6.33 18.29 1.58
C LEU A 86 7.14 18.52 0.29
N LYS A 87 7.57 19.77 0.09
CA LYS A 87 8.31 20.22 -1.11
C LYS A 87 9.56 19.39 -1.40
N PHE A 88 10.24 18.92 -0.37
CA PHE A 88 11.49 18.16 -0.48
C PHE A 88 11.27 16.76 0.05
N ARG A 89 10.66 15.93 -0.77
CA ARG A 89 10.49 14.51 -0.47
C ARG A 89 11.20 13.64 -1.49
N PRO A 90 12.02 12.66 -1.07
CA PRO A 90 12.61 11.69 -1.98
C PRO A 90 11.57 10.99 -2.86
N ARG A 91 11.93 10.68 -4.11
CA ARG A 91 10.99 10.14 -5.12
C ARG A 91 10.47 8.76 -4.74
N ASP A 92 11.33 7.91 -4.20
CA ASP A 92 10.98 6.61 -3.64
C ASP A 92 10.02 6.74 -2.46
N GLU A 93 10.26 7.66 -1.54
CA GLU A 93 9.31 7.91 -0.44
C GLU A 93 7.94 8.41 -0.94
N GLN A 94 7.90 9.22 -2.01
CA GLN A 94 6.64 9.62 -2.63
C GLN A 94 5.89 8.40 -3.19
N GLY A 95 6.61 7.48 -3.85
CA GLY A 95 6.03 6.23 -4.35
C GLY A 95 5.49 5.36 -3.23
N PHE A 96 6.26 5.22 -2.15
CA PHE A 96 5.88 4.44 -0.97
C PHE A 96 4.59 4.97 -0.32
N ASP A 97 4.52 6.27 -0.09
CA ASP A 97 3.34 6.88 0.51
C ASP A 97 2.12 6.88 -0.42
N THR A 98 2.35 7.01 -1.72
CA THR A 98 1.27 6.92 -2.71
C THR A 98 0.62 5.53 -2.69
N ALA A 99 1.41 4.45 -2.65
CA ALA A 99 0.89 3.10 -2.55
C ALA A 99 0.03 2.88 -1.29
N TRP A 100 0.48 3.41 -0.14
CA TRP A 100 -0.31 3.38 1.09
C TRP A 100 -1.60 4.19 0.99
N LEU A 101 -1.55 5.38 0.38
CA LEU A 101 -2.72 6.23 0.25
C LEU A 101 -3.78 5.58 -0.66
N GLU A 102 -3.37 5.07 -1.81
CA GLU A 102 -4.26 4.34 -2.72
C GLU A 102 -4.88 3.14 -1.99
N LEU A 103 -4.09 2.35 -1.25
CA LEU A 103 -4.61 1.23 -0.48
C LEU A 103 -5.65 1.67 0.56
N LEU A 104 -5.39 2.73 1.33
CA LEU A 104 -6.34 3.21 2.34
C LEU A 104 -7.65 3.72 1.70
N GLN A 105 -7.56 4.36 0.54
CA GLN A 105 -8.73 4.81 -0.23
C GLN A 105 -9.60 3.63 -0.65
N GLU A 106 -9.00 2.60 -1.25
CA GLU A 106 -9.68 1.34 -1.57
C GLU A 106 -10.29 0.66 -0.33
N PHE A 107 -9.60 0.73 0.82
CA PHE A 107 -10.11 0.21 2.08
C PHE A 107 -11.37 0.94 2.56
N MET A 108 -11.44 2.26 2.36
CA MET A 108 -12.59 3.11 2.68
C MET A 108 -13.69 3.07 1.60
N GLY A 109 -13.45 2.45 0.44
CA GLY A 109 -14.35 2.51 -0.71
C GLY A 109 -14.41 3.89 -1.36
N LYS A 110 -13.30 4.63 -1.33
CA LYS A 110 -13.14 6.00 -1.86
C LYS A 110 -12.22 6.02 -3.07
#